data_AF-A0A8S0Q0G3-F1
#
_entry.id   AF-A0A8S0Q0G3-F1
#
_cell.length_a   1.000
_cell.length_b   1.000
_cell.length_c   1.000
_cell.angle_alpha   90.00
_cell.angle_beta   90.00
_cell.angle_gamma   90.00
#
_symmetry.space_group_name_H-M   'P 1'
#
loop_
_entity.id
_entity.type
_entity.pdbx_description
1 polymer ?
#
loop_
_entity_poly.entity_id
_entity_poly.type
_entity_poly.pdbx_seq_one_letter_code
_entity_poly.pdbx_strand_id
1 'polypeptide(L)'
;MVKTTKRGKTMSPTDAYRKELRKKELKRNKKERKNVREVGILKKDPKTLKDQIQKLEAMKADGALDKARKHKKRQLEDTLNLVIKKRKEYEDKLKEKGEAPVMFSHLGPVQRRTTAEEEERVKHPRPEDSVYHHPTLNPSGAPPPGKPPMFKSSIDGY
;
A
#
# COMPACT_ATOMS: atom_id res chain seq x y z
N MET A 1 0.67 -31.87 12.37
CA MET A 1 -0.07 -32.66 11.35
C MET A 1 0.86 -32.94 10.17
N VAL A 2 1.21 -34.20 9.92
CA VAL A 2 2.15 -34.57 8.85
C VAL A 2 1.49 -34.35 7.49
N LYS A 3 2.14 -33.62 6.58
CA LYS A 3 1.60 -33.38 5.23
C LYS A 3 1.66 -34.68 4.43
N THR A 4 0.52 -35.16 3.96
CA THR A 4 0.43 -36.37 3.11
C THR A 4 0.19 -35.99 1.65
N THR A 5 0.59 -36.88 0.74
CA THR A 5 0.33 -36.78 -0.69
C THR A 5 -1.15 -37.04 -1.00
N LYS A 6 -1.58 -36.74 -2.22
CA LYS A 6 -2.96 -37.03 -2.69
C LYS A 6 -3.31 -38.53 -2.63
N ARG A 7 -2.32 -39.42 -2.48
CA ARG A 7 -2.48 -40.88 -2.30
C ARG A 7 -2.25 -41.34 -0.85
N GLY A 8 -2.27 -40.43 0.14
CA GLY A 8 -2.15 -40.77 1.57
C GLY A 8 -0.72 -41.05 2.06
N LYS A 9 0.26 -41.24 1.16
CA LYS A 9 1.68 -41.42 1.54
C LYS A 9 2.26 -40.16 2.17
N THR A 10 3.11 -40.30 3.19
CA THR A 10 3.82 -39.16 3.82
C THR A 10 4.64 -38.40 2.78
N MET A 11 4.59 -37.07 2.83
CA MET A 11 5.31 -36.24 1.86
C MET A 11 6.80 -36.23 2.16
N SER A 12 7.64 -36.41 1.13
CA SER A 12 9.07 -36.16 1.23
C SER A 12 9.33 -34.69 1.62
N PRO A 13 10.30 -34.40 2.51
CA PRO A 13 10.67 -33.03 2.89
C PRO A 13 10.95 -32.12 1.68
N THR A 14 11.61 -32.63 0.64
CA THR A 14 11.93 -31.89 -0.59
C THR A 14 10.66 -31.50 -1.37
N ASP A 15 9.71 -32.43 -1.48
CA ASP A 15 8.45 -32.16 -2.17
C ASP A 15 7.54 -31.22 -1.37
N ALA A 16 7.59 -31.29 -0.04
CA ALA A 16 6.91 -30.33 0.82
C ALA A 16 7.46 -28.91 0.58
N TYR A 17 8.78 -28.75 0.52
CA TYR A 17 9.43 -27.47 0.24
C TYR A 17 9.06 -26.92 -1.16
N ARG A 18 9.12 -27.75 -2.22
CA ARG A 18 8.69 -27.37 -3.58
C ARG A 18 7.24 -26.90 -3.62
N LYS A 19 6.34 -27.62 -2.95
CA LYS A 19 4.92 -27.24 -2.86
C LYS A 19 4.72 -25.93 -2.11
N GLU A 20 5.50 -25.67 -1.07
CA GLU A 20 5.46 -24.40 -0.36
C GLU A 20 5.96 -23.23 -1.21
N LEU A 21 7.05 -23.41 -1.96
CA LEU A 21 7.52 -22.41 -2.92
C LEU A 21 6.44 -22.09 -3.96
N ARG A 22 5.86 -23.12 -4.61
CA ARG A 22 4.78 -22.93 -5.58
C ARG A 22 3.56 -22.25 -4.96
N LYS A 23 3.21 -22.57 -3.71
CA LYS A 23 2.11 -21.91 -3.00
C LYS A 23 2.42 -20.44 -2.72
N LYS A 24 3.65 -20.09 -2.34
CA LYS A 24 4.09 -18.70 -2.15
C LYS A 24 4.04 -17.93 -3.47
N GLU A 25 4.54 -18.52 -4.56
CA GLU A 25 4.51 -17.95 -5.91
C GLU A 25 3.07 -17.71 -6.40
N LEU A 26 2.20 -18.73 -6.33
CA LEU A 26 0.79 -18.60 -6.70
C LEU A 26 0.06 -17.51 -5.91
N LYS A 27 0.40 -17.36 -4.61
CA LYS A 27 -0.13 -16.27 -3.79
C LYS A 27 0.35 -14.91 -4.28
N ARG A 28 1.63 -14.75 -4.65
CA ARG A 28 2.15 -13.51 -5.24
C ARG A 28 1.46 -13.18 -6.56
N ASN A 29 1.38 -14.13 -7.49
CA ASN A 29 0.69 -13.95 -8.78
C ASN A 29 -0.80 -13.62 -8.62
N LYS A 30 -1.46 -14.17 -7.59
CA LYS A 30 -2.87 -13.81 -7.29
C LYS A 30 -2.99 -12.39 -6.74
N LYS A 31 -2.05 -11.93 -5.91
CA LYS A 31 -2.02 -10.53 -5.42
C LYS A 31 -1.74 -9.56 -6.56
N GLU A 32 -0.74 -9.84 -7.38
CA GLU A 32 -0.40 -9.03 -8.54
C GLU A 32 -1.57 -8.90 -9.51
N ARG A 33 -2.23 -10.00 -9.87
CA ARG A 33 -3.44 -9.96 -10.72
C ARG A 33 -4.57 -9.12 -10.12
N LYS A 34 -4.74 -9.12 -8.79
CA LYS A 34 -5.71 -8.24 -8.12
C LYS A 34 -5.30 -6.77 -8.24
N ASN A 35 -4.04 -6.45 -7.98
CA ASN A 35 -3.52 -5.08 -8.08
C ASN A 35 -3.63 -4.56 -9.52
N VAL A 36 -3.24 -5.35 -10.52
CA VAL A 36 -3.39 -5.01 -11.95
C VAL A 36 -4.85 -4.75 -12.30
N ARG A 37 -5.78 -5.58 -11.81
CA ARG A 37 -7.22 -5.37 -12.01
C ARG A 37 -7.69 -4.07 -11.36
N GLU A 38 -7.27 -3.78 -10.13
CA GLU A 38 -7.65 -2.55 -9.42
C GLU A 38 -7.12 -1.30 -10.13
N VAL A 39 -5.85 -1.29 -10.54
CA VAL A 39 -5.25 -0.20 -11.32
C VAL A 39 -5.98 -0.04 -12.67
N GLY A 40 -6.30 -1.14 -13.35
CA GLY A 40 -7.04 -1.11 -14.60
C GLY A 40 -8.45 -0.52 -14.46
N ILE A 41 -9.11 -0.70 -13.31
CA ILE A 41 -10.41 -0.07 -13.01
C ILE A 41 -10.22 1.43 -12.73
N LEU A 42 -9.24 1.80 -11.91
CA LEU A 42 -8.98 3.21 -11.56
C LEU A 42 -8.64 4.07 -12.77
N LYS A 43 -7.91 3.50 -13.75
CA LYS A 43 -7.57 4.14 -15.03
C LYS A 43 -8.78 4.40 -15.94
N LYS A 44 -9.93 3.75 -15.72
CA LYS A 44 -11.14 4.04 -16.50
C LYS A 44 -11.72 5.38 -16.07
N ASP A 45 -12.12 6.18 -17.04
CA ASP A 45 -12.74 7.47 -16.77
C ASP A 45 -14.24 7.34 -16.50
N PRO A 46 -14.73 7.83 -15.35
CA PRO A 46 -16.15 7.75 -15.02
C PRO A 46 -16.98 8.68 -15.92
N LYS A 47 -16.41 9.78 -16.43
CA LYS A 47 -17.09 10.69 -17.35
C LYS A 47 -17.44 10.00 -18.66
N THR A 48 -16.47 9.31 -19.27
CA THR A 48 -16.71 8.58 -20.53
C THR A 48 -17.76 7.49 -20.38
N LEU A 49 -17.81 6.82 -19.22
CA LEU A 49 -18.85 5.83 -18.91
C LEU A 49 -20.23 6.48 -18.76
N LYS A 50 -20.31 7.63 -18.08
CA LYS A 50 -21.55 8.42 -17.96
C LYS A 50 -22.05 8.89 -19.33
N ASP A 51 -21.17 9.41 -20.18
CA ASP A 51 -21.56 9.88 -21.52
C ASP A 51 -22.12 8.74 -22.38
N GLN A 52 -21.55 7.54 -22.26
CA GLN A 52 -22.07 6.36 -22.96
C GLN A 52 -23.44 5.92 -22.44
N ILE A 53 -23.65 5.99 -21.12
CA ILE A 53 -24.97 5.72 -20.51
C ILE A 53 -25.98 6.75 -20.99
N GLN A 54 -25.64 8.04 -20.95
CA GLN A 54 -26.52 9.13 -21.37
C GLN A 54 -26.90 9.02 -22.85
N LYS A 55 -25.96 8.63 -23.73
CA LYS A 55 -26.28 8.34 -25.15
C LYS A 55 -27.29 7.20 -25.29
N LEU A 56 -27.15 6.13 -24.50
CA LEU A 56 -28.11 5.03 -24.49
C LEU A 56 -29.46 5.43 -23.89
N GLU A 57 -29.49 6.39 -22.97
CA GLU A 57 -30.73 6.94 -22.41
C GLU A 57 -31.45 7.87 -23.38
N ALA A 58 -30.73 8.74 -24.09
CA ALA A 58 -31.31 9.59 -25.13
C ALA A 58 -31.98 8.73 -26.22
N MET A 59 -31.30 7.66 -26.67
CA MET A 59 -31.89 6.70 -27.61
C MET A 59 -33.11 5.95 -27.06
N LYS A 60 -33.26 5.85 -25.73
CA LYS A 60 -34.45 5.28 -25.08
C LYS A 60 -35.59 6.32 -25.01
N ALA A 61 -35.27 7.61 -24.93
CA ALA A 61 -36.26 8.68 -24.98
C ALA A 61 -36.85 8.82 -26.39
N ASP A 62 -36.02 8.63 -27.42
CA ASP A 62 -36.43 8.68 -28.83
C ASP A 62 -37.17 7.40 -29.30
N GLY A 63 -37.22 6.34 -28.48
CA GLY A 63 -37.90 5.09 -28.80
C GLY A 63 -37.51 3.90 -27.91
N ALA A 64 -38.01 2.70 -28.21
CA ALA A 64 -37.70 1.52 -27.40
C ALA A 64 -36.26 1.03 -27.62
N LEU A 65 -35.49 0.92 -26.53
CA LEU A 65 -34.15 0.32 -26.56
C LEU A 65 -34.22 -1.21 -26.63
N ASP A 66 -33.48 -1.82 -27.57
CA ASP A 66 -33.35 -3.28 -27.70
C ASP A 66 -32.68 -3.94 -26.47
N LYS A 67 -32.93 -5.24 -26.25
CA LYS A 67 -32.38 -6.08 -25.18
C LYS A 67 -30.85 -5.99 -25.11
N ALA A 68 -30.15 -6.02 -26.25
CA ALA A 68 -28.69 -5.92 -26.28
C ALA A 68 -28.19 -4.58 -25.74
N ARG A 69 -28.85 -3.48 -26.12
CA ARG A 69 -28.53 -2.13 -25.66
C ARG A 69 -28.87 -1.92 -24.18
N LYS A 70 -29.99 -2.49 -23.71
CA LYS A 70 -30.35 -2.52 -22.27
C LYS A 70 -29.29 -3.26 -21.46
N HIS A 71 -28.82 -4.40 -21.94
CA HIS A 71 -27.74 -5.14 -21.29
C HIS A 71 -26.43 -4.36 -21.25
N LYS A 72 -26.05 -3.71 -22.37
CA LYS A 72 -24.88 -2.83 -22.43
C LYS A 72 -24.98 -1.66 -21.46
N LYS A 73 -26.15 -1.03 -21.36
CA LYS A 73 -26.42 0.03 -20.37
C LYS A 73 -26.12 -0.45 -18.95
N ARG A 74 -26.68 -1.61 -18.57
CA ARG A 74 -26.46 -2.22 -17.24
C ARG A 74 -24.97 -2.53 -16.98
N GLN A 75 -24.25 -3.07 -17.96
CA GLN A 75 -22.80 -3.32 -17.82
C GLN A 75 -21.99 -2.03 -17.61
N LEU A 76 -22.38 -0.94 -18.28
CA LEU A 76 -21.75 0.37 -18.11
C LEU A 76 -22.06 0.97 -16.73
N GLU A 77 -23.30 0.86 -16.27
CA GLU A 77 -23.71 1.27 -14.91
C GLU A 77 -22.94 0.49 -13.83
N ASP A 78 -22.84 -0.84 -13.96
CA ASP A 78 -22.08 -1.70 -13.03
C ASP A 78 -20.59 -1.31 -13.01
N THR A 79 -20.01 -1.05 -14.19
CA THR A 79 -18.61 -0.61 -14.31
C THR A 79 -18.42 0.77 -13.69
N LEU A 80 -19.32 1.72 -13.93
CA LEU A 80 -19.27 3.08 -13.39
C LEU A 80 -19.33 3.05 -11.86
N ASN A 81 -20.27 2.28 -11.29
CA ASN A 81 -20.40 2.11 -9.85
C ASN A 81 -19.12 1.54 -9.23
N LEU A 82 -18.49 0.56 -9.89
CA LEU A 82 -17.23 -0.02 -9.43
C LEU A 82 -16.07 0.99 -9.47
N VAL A 83 -15.98 1.80 -10.53
CA VAL A 83 -14.97 2.86 -10.66
C VAL A 83 -15.15 3.92 -9.58
N ILE A 84 -16.37 4.42 -9.38
CA ILE A 84 -16.69 5.43 -8.35
C ILE A 84 -16.34 4.90 -6.96
N LYS A 85 -16.77 3.68 -6.64
CA LYS A 85 -16.47 3.04 -5.36
C LYS A 85 -14.96 2.90 -5.13
N LYS A 86 -14.20 2.46 -6.14
CA LYS A 86 -12.75 2.30 -6.04
C LYS A 86 -12.00 3.63 -5.92
N ARG A 87 -12.45 4.68 -6.62
CA ARG A 87 -11.89 6.02 -6.47
C ARG A 87 -12.16 6.59 -5.07
N LYS A 88 -13.37 6.42 -4.55
CA LYS A 88 -13.72 6.81 -3.18
C LYS A 88 -12.89 6.05 -2.15
N GLU A 89 -12.80 4.72 -2.23
CA GLU A 89 -11.93 3.91 -1.35
C GLU A 89 -10.46 4.35 -1.40
N TYR A 90 -9.97 4.79 -2.57
CA TYR A 90 -8.59 5.27 -2.72
C TYR A 90 -8.41 6.65 -2.07
N GLU A 91 -9.38 7.55 -2.25
CA GLU A 91 -9.39 8.86 -1.62
C GLU A 91 -9.51 8.75 -0.10
N ASP A 92 -10.40 7.89 0.41
CA ASP A 92 -10.56 7.62 1.84
C ASP A 92 -9.26 7.05 2.43
N LYS A 93 -8.57 6.15 1.72
CA LYS A 93 -7.23 5.66 2.13
C LYS A 93 -6.16 6.75 2.11
N LEU A 94 -6.24 7.71 1.19
CA LEU A 94 -5.32 8.84 1.17
C LEU A 94 -5.61 9.79 2.34
N LYS A 95 -6.88 10.01 2.68
CA LYS A 95 -7.30 10.79 3.85
C LYS A 95 -6.92 10.09 5.16
N GLU A 96 -7.17 8.80 5.30
CA GLU A 96 -6.79 8.00 6.48
C GLU A 96 -5.27 7.95 6.67
N LYS A 97 -4.48 7.88 5.59
CA LYS A 97 -3.02 8.00 5.65
C LYS A 97 -2.54 9.43 5.92
N GLY A 98 -3.37 10.43 5.61
CA GLY A 98 -3.15 11.85 5.86
C GLY A 98 -3.73 12.36 7.19
N GLU A 99 -4.52 11.55 7.90
CA GLU A 99 -5.06 11.87 9.21
C GLU A 99 -4.06 11.43 10.28
N ALA A 100 -3.48 12.44 10.92
CA ALA A 100 -2.69 12.26 12.13
C ALA A 100 -3.53 11.54 13.21
N PRO A 101 -2.94 10.60 13.96
CA PRO A 101 -3.70 9.82 14.92
C PRO A 101 -4.26 10.69 16.04
N VAL A 102 -5.55 10.47 16.25
CA VAL A 102 -6.40 10.86 17.35
C VAL A 102 -5.74 10.59 18.72
N MET A 103 -5.65 11.65 19.52
CA MET A 103 -5.83 11.68 20.99
C MET A 103 -4.86 10.86 21.85
N PHE A 104 -3.74 11.47 22.23
CA PHE A 104 -3.13 11.22 23.53
C PHE A 104 -3.05 12.54 24.29
N SER A 105 -3.98 12.77 25.22
CA SER A 105 -4.14 14.04 25.95
C SER A 105 -3.20 14.21 27.15
N HIS A 106 -2.16 13.38 27.31
CA HIS A 106 -1.23 13.44 28.46
C HIS A 106 0.27 13.48 28.07
N LEU A 107 0.59 13.52 26.79
CA LEU A 107 1.94 13.71 26.27
C LEU A 107 1.82 14.88 25.32
N GLY A 108 2.65 15.91 25.52
CA GLY A 108 2.66 17.09 24.66
C GLY A 108 2.81 16.73 23.18
N PRO A 109 2.49 17.67 22.27
CA PRO A 109 2.45 17.40 20.84
C PRO A 109 3.78 16.77 20.37
N VAL A 110 3.71 15.50 19.96
CA VAL A 110 4.81 14.84 19.26
C VAL A 110 4.95 15.57 17.93
N GLN A 111 5.93 16.47 17.88
CA GLN A 111 6.42 17.10 16.65
C GLN A 111 6.97 15.97 15.77
N ARG A 112 6.10 15.36 14.94
CA ARG A 112 6.55 14.46 13.89
C ARG A 112 7.25 15.33 12.85
N ARG A 113 8.58 15.24 12.85
CA ARG A 113 9.43 15.91 11.87
C ARG A 113 9.00 15.52 10.47
N THR A 114 9.07 16.47 9.56
CA THR A 114 8.70 16.24 8.16
C THR A 114 9.71 15.29 7.50
N THR A 115 9.30 14.59 6.44
CA THR A 115 10.21 13.72 5.67
C THR A 115 11.44 14.47 5.15
N ALA A 116 11.32 15.79 4.93
CA ALA A 116 12.42 16.66 4.53
C ALA A 116 13.44 16.89 5.67
N GLU A 117 12.99 17.09 6.92
CA GLU A 117 13.90 17.21 8.08
C GLU A 117 14.62 15.90 8.39
N GLU A 118 13.98 14.77 8.12
CA GLU A 118 14.59 13.45 8.31
C GLU A 118 15.65 13.16 7.23
N GLU A 119 15.40 13.55 5.98
CA GLU A 119 16.38 13.45 4.88
C GLU A 119 17.59 14.39 5.07
N GLU A 120 17.40 15.60 5.58
CA GLU A 120 18.53 16.52 5.87
C GLU A 120 19.44 15.97 6.97
N ARG A 121 18.86 15.34 8.00
CA ARG A 121 19.63 14.76 9.12
C ARG A 121 20.38 13.49 8.72
N VAL A 122 19.90 12.75 7.70
CA VAL A 122 20.65 11.64 7.09
C VAL A 122 21.87 12.16 6.31
N LYS A 123 21.74 13.32 5.65
CA LYS A 123 22.85 13.94 4.90
C LYS A 123 23.86 14.64 5.80
N HIS A 124 23.42 15.24 6.90
CA HIS A 124 24.26 15.96 7.86
C HIS A 124 23.94 15.50 9.29
N PRO A 125 24.47 14.34 9.72
CA PRO A 125 24.24 13.87 11.07
C PRO A 125 24.91 14.83 12.06
N ARG A 126 24.17 15.23 13.10
CA ARG A 126 24.73 16.10 14.14
C ARG A 126 25.60 15.26 15.08
N PRO A 127 26.63 15.85 15.70
CA PRO A 127 27.50 15.12 16.62
C PRO A 127 26.73 14.35 17.71
N GLU A 128 25.66 14.93 18.27
CA GLU A 128 24.87 14.33 19.36
C GLU A 128 24.14 13.04 18.97
N ASP A 129 23.90 12.89 17.67
CA ASP A 129 23.23 11.74 17.09
C ASP A 129 24.16 10.52 17.07
N SER A 130 25.48 10.71 17.19
CA SER A 130 26.46 9.64 17.32
C SER A 130 26.39 8.95 18.68
N VAL A 131 26.52 7.62 18.68
CA VAL A 131 26.68 6.80 19.91
C VAL A 131 27.96 7.16 20.65
N TYR A 132 28.97 7.67 19.94
CA TYR A 132 30.27 8.03 20.51
C TYR A 132 30.34 9.46 21.06
N HIS A 133 29.26 10.23 20.97
CA HIS A 133 29.23 11.62 21.41
C HIS A 133 29.37 11.77 22.92
N HIS A 134 30.34 12.58 23.34
CA HIS A 134 30.48 13.02 24.72
C HIS A 134 30.76 14.53 24.76
N PRO A 135 29.99 15.34 25.50
CA PRO A 135 30.05 16.81 25.41
C PRO A 135 31.43 17.41 25.71
N THR A 136 32.23 16.74 26.54
CA THR A 136 33.57 17.22 26.93
C THR A 136 34.73 16.40 26.38
N LEU A 137 34.50 15.12 26.04
CA LEU A 137 35.58 14.17 25.70
C LEU A 137 35.58 13.79 24.21
N ASN A 138 34.44 13.92 23.53
CA ASN A 138 34.29 13.68 22.11
C ASN A 138 33.13 14.51 21.54
N PRO A 139 33.27 15.85 21.51
CA PRO A 139 32.21 16.74 21.06
C PRO A 139 31.92 16.62 19.56
N SER A 140 32.84 16.04 18.77
CA SER A 140 32.62 15.77 17.35
C SER A 140 31.81 14.49 17.09
N GLY A 141 31.63 13.63 18.10
CA GLY A 141 30.96 12.34 17.94
C GLY A 141 31.69 11.36 17.02
N ALA A 142 32.98 11.59 16.74
CA ALA A 142 33.76 10.74 15.84
C ALA A 142 33.95 9.34 16.45
N PRO A 143 33.83 8.26 15.65
CA PRO A 143 34.10 6.93 16.16
C PRO A 143 35.60 6.77 16.48
N PRO A 144 35.95 6.00 17.53
CA PRO A 144 37.34 5.70 17.83
C PRO A 144 37.99 4.89 16.68
N PRO A 145 39.33 4.96 16.51
CA PRO A 145 40.04 4.27 15.45
C PRO A 145 39.68 2.79 15.35
N GLY A 146 39.30 2.33 14.17
CA GLY A 146 38.91 0.93 13.91
C GLY A 146 37.44 0.58 14.22
N LYS A 147 36.63 1.51 14.75
CA LYS A 147 35.19 1.31 14.91
C LYS A 147 34.39 2.06 13.83
N PRO A 148 33.30 1.47 13.31
CA PRO A 148 32.43 2.14 12.34
C PRO A 148 31.59 3.24 13.03
N PRO A 149 31.15 4.26 12.29
CA PRO A 149 30.19 5.25 12.81
C PRO A 149 28.86 4.58 13.18
N MET A 150 28.33 4.91 14.35
CA MET A 150 27.05 4.40 14.87
C MET A 150 26.20 5.56 15.38
N PHE A 151 24.90 5.55 15.07
CA PHE A 151 23.96 6.61 15.44
C PHE A 151 22.85 6.08 16.35
N LYS A 152 22.38 6.90 17.29
CA LYS A 152 21.30 6.58 18.22
C LYS A 152 19.98 6.56 17.44
N SER A 153 19.36 5.39 17.30
CA SER A 153 18.00 5.28 16.77
C SER A 153 17.00 5.83 17.79
N SER A 154 16.02 6.61 17.35
CA SER A 154 14.95 7.21 18.17
C SER A 154 14.02 6.20 18.88
N ILE A 155 14.41 4.93 19.00
CA ILE A 155 13.60 3.84 19.56
C ILE A 155 13.97 3.49 21.01
N ASP A 156 15.15 3.90 21.48
CA ASP A 156 15.65 3.57 22.81
C ASP A 156 15.78 4.83 23.67
N GLY A 157 14.66 5.25 24.26
CA GLY A 157 14.60 6.32 25.25
C GLY A 157 13.32 6.16 26.08
N TYR A 158 13.47 5.57 27.27
CA TYR A 158 12.43 5.49 28.30
C TYR A 158 12.02 6.88 28.80
#